data_AF-A0A8J9Z3N9-F1
#
_entry.id   AF-A0A8J9Z3N9-F1
#
_cell.length_a   1.000
_cell.length_b   1.000
_cell.length_c   1.000
_cell.angle_alpha   90.00
_cell.angle_beta   90.00
_cell.angle_gamma   90.00
#
_symmetry.space_group_name_H-M   'P 1'
#
loop_
_entity.id
_entity.type
_entity.pdbx_description
1 polymer ?
#
loop_
_entity_poly.entity_id
_entity_poly.type
_entity_poly.pdbx_seq_one_letter_code
_entity_poly.pdbx_strand_id
1 'polypeptide(L)'
;MVTAGEYILVVVIAIIIVVSVIGCLLTIVAIWTRPALKKPVNIPLASLSCADFIFAIFYSSFWIEHILYPQWEPPAALCWVSGYGAPVLLGVSVSHMLCIALQRYFKICTNSTRLKSTRVIVIMLLFTCKVPTEAFIVGQLLVTLNGALNPIVYGVMNKNIRQGYKHIWDSMLNYIT
;
A
#
# COMPACT_ATOMS: atom_id res chain seq x y z
N MET A 1 16.89 -22.47 -12.76
CA MET A 1 16.20 -23.50 -11.93
C MET A 1 15.76 -22.82 -10.65
N VAL A 2 14.52 -23.04 -10.22
CA VAL A 2 13.95 -22.45 -9.00
C VAL A 2 14.68 -23.00 -7.77
N THR A 3 15.09 -22.12 -6.87
CA THR A 3 15.80 -22.40 -5.63
C THR A 3 14.85 -22.83 -4.50
N ALA A 4 15.36 -23.52 -3.49
CA ALA A 4 14.56 -23.89 -2.31
C ALA A 4 13.92 -22.68 -1.61
N GLY A 5 14.60 -21.52 -1.60
CA GLY A 5 14.08 -20.28 -1.04
C GLY A 5 12.85 -19.75 -1.79
N GLU A 6 12.85 -19.84 -3.13
CA GLU A 6 11.71 -19.42 -3.95
C GLU A 6 10.49 -20.34 -3.75
N TYR A 7 10.68 -21.65 -3.58
CA TYR A 7 9.57 -22.55 -3.24
C TYR A 7 8.96 -22.24 -1.87
N ILE A 8 9.79 -21.96 -0.86
CA ILE A 8 9.31 -21.55 0.46
C ILE A 8 8.51 -20.24 0.34
N LEU A 9 9.01 -19.27 -0.43
CA LEU A 9 8.31 -18.02 -0.69
C LEU A 9 6.94 -18.24 -1.34
N VAL A 10 6.85 -19.11 -2.37
CA VAL A 10 5.59 -19.45 -3.03
C VAL A 10 4.58 -20.06 -2.05
N VAL A 11 5.02 -20.98 -1.19
CA VAL A 11 4.14 -21.58 -0.17
C VAL A 11 3.63 -20.53 0.81
N VAL A 12 4.51 -19.65 1.29
CA VAL A 12 4.13 -18.55 2.19
C VAL A 12 3.14 -17.61 1.52
N ILE A 13 3.38 -17.21 0.27
CA ILE A 13 2.47 -16.35 -0.50
C ILE A 13 1.11 -17.04 -0.68
N ALA A 14 1.08 -18.33 -1.02
CA ALA A 14 -0.16 -19.08 -1.17
C ALA A 14 -0.99 -19.09 0.13
N ILE A 15 -0.35 -19.27 1.29
CA ILE A 15 -1.01 -19.20 2.61
C ILE A 15 -1.59 -17.80 2.83
N ILE A 16 -0.81 -16.74 2.53
CA ILE A 16 -1.27 -15.35 2.66
C ILE A 16 -2.49 -15.10 1.77
N ILE A 17 -2.50 -15.58 0.52
CA ILE A 17 -3.64 -15.45 -0.40
C ILE A 17 -4.90 -16.07 0.23
N VAL A 18 -4.80 -17.30 0.74
CA VAL A 18 -5.95 -18.00 1.36
C VAL A 18 -6.50 -17.22 2.54
N VAL A 19 -5.63 -16.77 3.45
CA VAL A 19 -6.03 -15.98 4.63
C VAL A 19 -6.67 -14.66 4.21
N SER A 20 -6.07 -13.95 3.25
CA SER A 20 -6.59 -12.68 2.74
C SER A 20 -7.96 -12.85 2.08
N VAL A 21 -8.14 -13.87 1.24
CA VAL A 21 -9.43 -14.16 0.59
C VAL A 21 -10.51 -14.44 1.64
N ILE A 22 -10.23 -15.30 2.62
CA ILE A 22 -11.17 -15.61 3.71
C ILE A 22 -11.51 -14.34 4.49
N GLY A 23 -10.51 -13.54 4.88
CA GLY A 23 -10.70 -12.30 5.63
C GLY A 23 -11.56 -11.28 4.88
N CYS A 24 -11.29 -11.07 3.60
CA CYS A 24 -12.03 -10.13 2.76
C CYS A 24 -13.48 -10.58 2.51
N LEU A 25 -13.71 -11.87 2.31
CA LEU A 25 -15.06 -12.41 2.17
C LEU A 25 -15.85 -12.25 3.48
N LEU A 26 -15.23 -12.55 4.62
CA LEU A 26 -15.85 -12.37 5.94
C LEU A 26 -16.24 -10.92 6.21
N THR A 27 -15.39 -9.93 5.88
CA THR A 27 -15.73 -8.51 6.06
C THR A 27 -16.88 -8.08 5.16
N ILE A 28 -16.87 -8.47 3.89
CA ILE A 28 -17.97 -8.17 2.95
C ILE A 28 -19.29 -8.79 3.46
N VAL A 29 -19.27 -10.08 3.82
CA VAL A 29 -20.44 -10.78 4.35
C VAL A 29 -20.91 -10.17 5.67
N ALA A 30 -20.01 -9.79 6.57
CA ALA A 30 -20.36 -9.16 7.85
C ALA A 30 -21.09 -7.81 7.63
N ILE A 31 -20.62 -6.99 6.70
CA ILE A 31 -21.26 -5.70 6.36
C ILE A 31 -22.63 -5.94 5.70
N TRP A 32 -22.75 -6.96 4.84
CA TRP A 32 -23.99 -7.27 4.15
C TRP A 32 -25.05 -7.92 5.03
N THR A 33 -24.66 -8.74 6.00
CA THR A 33 -25.59 -9.47 6.88
C THR A 33 -26.08 -8.61 8.04
N ARG A 34 -25.24 -7.71 8.59
CA ARG A 34 -25.57 -6.95 9.80
C ARG A 34 -26.06 -5.53 9.46
N PRO A 35 -27.35 -5.19 9.72
CA PRO A 35 -27.87 -3.84 9.47
C PRO A 35 -27.12 -2.75 10.26
N ALA A 36 -26.64 -3.08 11.46
CA ALA A 36 -25.85 -2.18 12.29
C ALA A 36 -24.53 -1.73 11.63
N LEU A 37 -24.00 -2.54 10.69
CA LEU A 37 -22.76 -2.30 9.94
C LEU A 37 -23.02 -1.65 8.57
N LYS A 38 -24.26 -1.56 8.09
CA LYS A 38 -24.64 -0.88 6.83
C LYS A 38 -24.68 0.64 6.98
N LYS A 39 -23.57 1.24 7.41
CA LYS A 39 -23.44 2.68 7.62
C LYS A 39 -22.46 3.27 6.59
N PRO A 40 -22.61 4.54 6.19
CA PRO A 40 -21.74 5.17 5.18
C PRO A 40 -20.27 5.19 5.60
N VAL A 41 -19.99 5.18 6.91
CA VAL A 41 -18.63 5.05 7.47
C VAL A 41 -17.95 3.72 7.15
N ASN A 42 -18.72 2.67 6.85
CA ASN A 42 -18.20 1.33 6.53
C ASN A 42 -18.11 1.08 5.02
N ILE A 43 -18.55 2.02 4.17
CA ILE A 43 -18.44 1.89 2.71
C ILE A 43 -16.97 1.83 2.25
N PRO A 44 -16.05 2.69 2.75
CA PRO A 44 -14.63 2.57 2.40
C PRO A 44 -14.04 1.23 2.82
N LEU A 45 -14.46 0.68 3.97
CA LEU A 45 -14.01 -0.63 4.42
C LEU A 45 -14.47 -1.76 3.48
N ALA A 46 -15.71 -1.70 3.00
CA ALA A 46 -16.21 -2.66 2.00
C ALA A 46 -15.46 -2.53 0.66
N SER A 47 -15.25 -1.31 0.18
CA SER A 47 -14.50 -1.02 -1.06
C SER A 47 -13.06 -1.54 -0.99
N LEU A 48 -12.39 -1.30 0.15
CA LEU A 48 -11.06 -1.81 0.45
C LEU A 48 -11.02 -3.35 0.42
N SER A 49 -11.95 -4.03 1.10
CA SER A 49 -12.01 -5.50 1.08
C SER A 49 -12.26 -6.07 -0.32
N CYS A 50 -13.04 -5.38 -1.17
CA CYS A 50 -13.19 -5.79 -2.57
C CYS A 50 -11.87 -5.63 -3.35
N ALA A 51 -11.15 -4.52 -3.16
CA ALA A 51 -9.86 -4.29 -3.82
C ALA A 51 -8.80 -5.32 -3.38
N ASP A 52 -8.70 -5.59 -2.09
CA ASP A 52 -7.77 -6.57 -1.52
C ASP A 52 -8.07 -8.00 -1.99
N PHE A 53 -9.35 -8.36 -2.12
CA PHE A 53 -9.78 -9.64 -2.70
C PHE A 53 -9.36 -9.79 -4.17
N ILE A 54 -9.58 -8.76 -4.99
CA ILE A 54 -9.15 -8.74 -6.39
C ILE A 54 -7.63 -8.83 -6.49
N PHE A 55 -6.90 -8.11 -5.64
CA PHE A 55 -5.44 -8.16 -5.58
C PHE A 55 -4.93 -9.58 -5.26
N ALA A 56 -5.50 -10.20 -4.23
CA ALA A 56 -5.09 -11.53 -3.76
C ALA A 56 -5.33 -12.63 -4.81
N ILE A 57 -6.42 -12.57 -5.57
CA ILE A 57 -6.75 -13.61 -6.55
C ILE A 57 -6.04 -13.40 -7.88
N PHE A 58 -6.01 -12.18 -8.41
CA PHE A 58 -5.47 -11.96 -9.75
C PHE A 58 -3.97 -11.70 -9.70
N TYR A 59 -3.55 -10.70 -8.92
CA TYR A 59 -2.19 -10.19 -9.00
C TYR A 59 -1.20 -11.08 -8.26
N SER A 60 -1.59 -11.63 -7.11
CA SER A 60 -0.73 -12.56 -6.39
C SER A 60 -0.54 -13.88 -7.14
N SER A 61 -1.53 -14.34 -7.91
CA SER A 61 -1.40 -15.52 -8.79
C SER A 61 -0.41 -15.29 -9.94
N PHE A 62 -0.46 -14.14 -10.62
CA PHE A 62 0.53 -13.78 -11.63
C PHE A 62 1.96 -13.69 -11.05
N TRP A 63 2.08 -13.23 -9.80
CA TRP A 63 3.38 -13.15 -9.13
C TRP A 63 3.98 -14.54 -8.85
N ILE A 64 3.15 -15.52 -8.47
CA ILE A 64 3.58 -16.91 -8.28
C ILE A 64 4.06 -17.53 -9.60
N GLU A 65 3.33 -17.32 -10.70
CA GLU A 65 3.72 -17.82 -12.02
C GLU A 65 5.09 -17.26 -12.45
N HIS A 66 5.34 -15.97 -12.22
CA HIS A 66 6.63 -15.34 -12.52
C HIS A 66 7.78 -15.91 -11.70
N ILE A 67 7.54 -16.32 -10.45
CA ILE A 67 8.56 -16.98 -9.60
C ILE A 67 8.84 -18.40 -10.09
N LEU A 68 7.80 -19.18 -10.39
CA LEU A 68 7.95 -20.59 -10.79
C LEU A 68 8.47 -20.75 -12.22
N TYR A 69 8.11 -19.84 -13.11
CA TYR A 69 8.45 -19.87 -14.53
C TYR A 69 9.08 -18.55 -14.97
N PRO A 70 10.33 -18.28 -14.58
CA PRO A 70 11.01 -17.02 -14.92
C PRO A 70 11.30 -16.85 -16.43
N GLN A 71 11.08 -17.90 -17.23
CA GLN A 71 11.22 -17.88 -18.69
C GLN A 71 9.88 -17.67 -19.41
N TRP A 72 8.77 -17.62 -18.67
CA TRP A 72 7.45 -17.42 -19.24
C TRP A 72 7.25 -15.95 -19.60
N GLU A 73 7.03 -15.70 -20.89
CA GLU A 73 6.71 -14.36 -21.39
C GLU A 73 5.19 -14.21 -21.49
N PRO A 74 4.54 -13.45 -20.59
CA PRO A 74 3.11 -13.22 -20.69
C PRO A 74 2.78 -12.40 -21.94
N PRO A 75 1.61 -12.62 -22.56
CA PRO A 75 1.08 -11.76 -23.62
C PRO A 75 1.12 -10.28 -23.23
N ALA A 76 1.35 -9.38 -24.19
CA ALA A 76 1.52 -7.95 -23.93
C ALA A 76 0.43 -7.38 -22.99
N ALA A 77 -0.84 -7.67 -23.23
CA ALA A 77 -1.94 -7.22 -22.39
C ALA A 77 -1.80 -7.63 -20.91
N LEU A 78 -1.34 -8.85 -20.62
CA LEU A 78 -1.14 -9.34 -19.26
C LEU A 78 0.07 -8.68 -18.57
N CYS A 79 1.11 -8.35 -19.33
CA CYS A 79 2.26 -7.59 -18.82
C CYS A 79 1.86 -6.16 -18.41
N TRP A 80 1.05 -5.48 -19.22
CA TRP A 80 0.49 -4.18 -18.86
C TRP A 80 -0.39 -4.26 -17.61
N VAL A 81 -1.28 -5.25 -17.55
CA VAL A 81 -2.17 -5.44 -16.39
C VAL A 81 -1.38 -5.78 -15.13
N SER A 82 -0.42 -6.70 -15.16
CA SER A 82 0.35 -7.08 -13.98
C SER A 82 1.29 -5.97 -13.50
N GLY A 83 2.00 -5.32 -14.43
CA GLY A 83 2.95 -4.26 -14.13
C GLY A 83 2.29 -2.97 -13.66
N TYR A 84 1.14 -2.60 -14.23
CA TYR A 84 0.43 -1.36 -13.86
C TYR A 84 -0.60 -1.59 -12.74
N GLY A 85 -1.33 -2.70 -12.77
CA GLY A 85 -2.47 -2.91 -11.88
C GLY A 85 -2.06 -3.19 -10.43
N ALA A 86 -0.96 -3.92 -10.20
CA ALA A 86 -0.47 -4.19 -8.85
C ALA A 86 -0.14 -2.90 -8.07
N PRO A 87 0.67 -1.96 -8.61
CA PRO A 87 0.93 -0.71 -7.92
C PRO A 87 -0.30 0.19 -7.77
N VAL A 88 -1.22 0.20 -8.75
CA VAL A 88 -2.47 0.96 -8.66
C VAL A 88 -3.32 0.46 -7.49
N LEU A 89 -3.51 -0.85 -7.34
CA LEU A 89 -4.29 -1.42 -6.25
C LEU A 89 -3.64 -1.21 -4.88
N LEU A 90 -2.31 -1.22 -4.80
CA LEU A 90 -1.60 -0.83 -3.58
C LEU A 90 -1.86 0.64 -3.21
N GLY A 91 -1.77 1.55 -4.19
CA GLY A 91 -2.11 2.97 -3.98
C GLY A 91 -3.57 3.17 -3.56
N VAL A 92 -4.48 2.37 -4.13
CA VAL A 92 -5.89 2.34 -3.74
C VAL A 92 -6.03 1.91 -2.28
N SER A 93 -5.36 0.85 -1.86
CA SER A 93 -5.43 0.35 -0.48
C SER A 93 -4.90 1.40 0.53
N VAL A 94 -3.75 2.03 0.24
CA VAL A 94 -3.14 3.06 1.10
C VAL A 94 -4.04 4.29 1.25
N SER A 95 -4.63 4.78 0.15
CA SER A 95 -5.53 5.93 0.19
C SER A 95 -6.84 5.63 0.92
N HIS A 96 -7.39 4.41 0.81
CA HIS A 96 -8.52 3.96 1.60
C HIS A 96 -8.17 3.90 3.10
N MET A 97 -7.00 3.38 3.46
CA MET A 97 -6.51 3.37 4.84
C MET A 97 -6.38 4.79 5.40
N LEU A 98 -5.83 5.73 4.61
CA LEU A 98 -5.75 7.14 4.99
C LEU A 98 -7.15 7.74 5.19
N CYS A 99 -8.11 7.42 4.30
CA CYS A 99 -9.50 7.85 4.45
C CYS A 99 -10.08 7.38 5.79
N ILE A 100 -9.93 6.08 6.09
CA ILE A 100 -10.43 5.47 7.34
C ILE A 100 -9.75 6.13 8.56
N ALA A 101 -8.44 6.37 8.49
CA ALA A 101 -7.69 7.04 9.56
C ALA A 101 -8.20 8.47 9.80
N LEU A 102 -8.36 9.28 8.75
CA LEU A 102 -8.88 10.64 8.84
C LEU A 102 -10.30 10.68 9.37
N GLN A 103 -11.16 9.76 8.91
CA GLN A 103 -12.55 9.66 9.42
C GLN A 103 -12.58 9.40 10.93
N ARG A 104 -11.71 8.52 11.43
CA ARG A 104 -11.59 8.24 12.87
C ARG A 104 -11.02 9.45 13.62
N TYR A 105 -9.97 10.07 13.09
CA TYR A 105 -9.34 11.25 13.67
C TYR A 105 -10.33 12.41 13.85
N PHE A 106 -11.01 12.84 12.79
CA PHE A 106 -11.95 13.97 12.88
C PHE A 106 -13.16 13.70 13.78
N LYS A 107 -13.59 12.44 13.86
CA LYS A 107 -14.66 12.02 14.77
C LYS A 107 -14.21 12.09 16.24
N ILE A 108 -13.01 11.60 16.56
CA ILE A 108 -12.52 11.49 17.94
C ILE A 108 -11.95 12.81 18.45
N CYS A 109 -11.06 13.44 17.67
CA CYS A 109 -10.26 14.58 18.11
C CYS A 109 -10.94 15.94 17.88
N THR A 110 -11.82 16.04 16.89
CA THR A 110 -12.41 17.34 16.47
C THR A 110 -13.93 17.36 16.58
N ASN A 111 -14.57 16.22 16.87
CA ASN A 111 -16.04 16.04 16.86
C ASN A 111 -16.70 16.58 15.56
N SER A 112 -15.97 16.58 14.45
CA SER A 112 -16.40 17.18 13.19
C SER A 112 -17.13 16.15 12.32
N THR A 113 -18.32 16.50 11.85
CA THR A 113 -19.14 15.64 10.97
C THR A 113 -18.86 15.85 9.49
N ARG A 114 -17.89 16.70 9.12
CA ARG A 114 -17.56 17.08 7.73
C ARG A 114 -17.23 15.88 6.84
N LEU A 115 -16.48 14.89 7.35
CA LEU A 115 -16.13 13.67 6.60
C LEU A 115 -17.26 12.63 6.53
N LYS A 116 -18.39 12.86 7.21
CA LYS A 116 -19.57 11.98 7.13
C LYS A 116 -20.35 12.18 5.82
N SER A 117 -20.09 13.28 5.11
CA SER A 117 -20.73 13.57 3.83
C SER A 117 -20.32 12.53 2.80
N THR A 118 -21.30 11.72 2.35
CA THR A 118 -21.13 10.73 1.30
C THR A 118 -20.43 11.30 0.07
N ARG A 119 -20.62 12.60 -0.21
CA ARG A 119 -19.95 13.30 -1.31
C ARG A 119 -18.42 13.32 -1.18
N VAL A 120 -17.89 13.58 0.01
CA VAL A 120 -16.43 13.63 0.23
C VAL A 120 -15.82 12.23 0.14
N ILE A 121 -16.51 11.23 0.68
CA ILE A 121 -16.09 9.82 0.57
C ILE A 121 -16.14 9.37 -0.89
N VAL A 122 -17.21 9.66 -1.62
CA VAL A 122 -17.34 9.31 -3.04
C VAL A 122 -16.29 10.04 -3.88
N ILE A 123 -16.03 11.32 -3.64
CA ILE A 123 -14.95 12.05 -4.33
C ILE A 123 -13.60 11.40 -4.07
N MET A 124 -13.31 11.01 -2.82
CA MET A 124 -12.06 10.34 -2.48
C MET A 124 -11.96 8.96 -3.15
N LEU A 125 -13.05 8.16 -3.15
CA LEU A 125 -13.12 6.87 -3.83
C LEU A 125 -12.96 7.00 -5.36
N LEU A 126 -13.60 8.00 -5.97
CA LEU A 126 -13.51 8.27 -7.41
C LEU A 126 -12.10 8.74 -7.80
N PHE A 127 -11.47 9.57 -6.98
CA PHE A 127 -10.07 9.97 -7.17
C PHE A 127 -9.13 8.76 -7.09
N THR A 128 -9.46 7.80 -6.22
CA THR A 128 -8.71 6.56 -6.08
C THR A 128 -8.91 5.62 -7.28
N CYS A 129 -10.09 5.64 -7.91
CA CYS A 129 -10.38 4.86 -9.11
C CYS A 129 -9.76 5.47 -10.38
N LYS A 130 -9.37 6.75 -10.33
CA LYS A 130 -8.63 7.46 -11.37
C LYS A 130 -7.21 7.73 -10.88
N VAL A 131 -6.37 6.70 -10.82
CA VAL A 131 -4.93 6.91 -10.65
C VAL A 131 -4.36 7.25 -12.03
N PRO A 132 -4.09 8.52 -12.38
CA PRO A 132 -3.33 8.82 -13.59
C PRO A 132 -1.92 8.27 -13.42
N THR A 133 -1.29 7.88 -14.53
CA THR A 133 0.12 7.45 -14.57
C THR A 133 1.05 8.43 -13.84
N GLU A 134 0.74 9.73 -13.90
CA GLU A 134 1.44 10.80 -13.19
C GLU A 134 1.48 10.61 -11.66
N ALA A 135 0.40 10.11 -11.05
CA ALA A 135 0.35 9.88 -9.60
C ALA A 135 1.27 8.73 -9.18
N PHE A 136 1.53 7.77 -10.07
CA PHE A 136 2.48 6.69 -9.84
C PHE A 136 3.93 7.21 -9.83
N ILE A 137 4.28 8.06 -10.80
CA ILE A 137 5.58 8.72 -10.87
C ILE A 137 5.82 9.60 -9.64
N VAL A 138 4.82 10.39 -9.25
CA VAL A 138 4.89 11.22 -8.03
C VAL A 138 5.02 10.34 -6.78
N GLY A 139 4.33 9.20 -6.70
CA GLY A 139 4.46 8.26 -5.60
C GLY A 139 5.86 7.68 -5.47
N GLN A 140 6.47 7.22 -6.58
CA GLN A 140 7.85 6.75 -6.60
C GLN A 140 8.85 7.84 -6.23
N LEU A 141 8.64 9.08 -6.70
CA LEU A 141 9.45 10.22 -6.33
C LEU A 141 9.37 10.49 -4.83
N LEU A 142 8.18 10.49 -4.24
CA LEU A 142 7.98 10.71 -2.81
C LEU A 142 8.60 9.62 -1.93
N VAL A 143 8.52 8.34 -2.34
CA VAL A 143 9.19 7.23 -1.65
C VAL A 143 10.71 7.40 -1.68
N THR A 144 11.26 7.78 -2.83
CA THR A 144 12.70 8.02 -2.99
C THR A 144 13.16 9.22 -2.17
N LEU A 145 12.36 10.29 -2.18
CA LEU A 145 12.58 11.47 -1.34
C LEU A 145 12.48 11.13 0.15
N ASN A 146 11.59 10.23 0.59
CA ASN A 146 11.51 9.82 2.00
C ASN A 146 12.85 9.23 2.48
N GLY A 147 13.44 8.30 1.72
CA GLY A 147 14.74 7.72 2.04
C GLY A 147 15.86 8.76 2.11
N ALA A 148 15.87 9.72 1.18
CA ALA A 148 16.86 10.79 1.14
C ALA A 148 16.67 11.86 2.23
N LEU A 149 15.42 12.16 2.60
CA LEU A 149 15.07 13.18 3.56
C LEU A 149 15.24 12.70 5.00
N ASN A 150 15.08 11.41 5.29
CA ASN A 150 15.20 10.90 6.66
C ASN A 150 16.54 11.28 7.33
N PRO A 151 17.73 11.05 6.73
CA PRO A 151 19.00 11.53 7.29
C PRO A 151 19.08 13.06 7.44
N ILE A 152 18.48 13.82 6.52
CA ILE A 152 18.49 15.29 6.55
C ILE A 152 17.63 15.80 7.70
N VAL A 153 16.40 15.27 7.82
CA VAL A 153 15.46 15.58 8.90
C VAL A 153 16.08 15.22 10.25
N TYR A 154 16.67 14.03 10.38
CA TYR A 154 17.35 13.62 11.62
C TYR A 154 18.61 14.44 11.91
N GLY A 155 19.39 14.79 10.89
CA GLY A 155 20.57 15.64 11.02
C GLY A 155 20.25 17.09 11.42
N VAL A 156 19.08 17.60 11.03
CA VAL A 156 18.62 18.95 11.40
C VAL A 156 17.89 18.95 12.75
N MET A 157 16.98 18.00 12.98
CA MET A 157 16.11 18.00 14.16
C MET A 157 16.78 17.41 15.42
N ASN A 158 17.79 16.56 15.29
CA ASN A 158 18.39 15.88 16.43
C ASN A 158 19.89 16.20 16.60
N LYS A 159 20.21 16.97 17.64
CA LYS A 159 21.59 17.39 17.97
C LYS A 159 22.54 16.20 18.18
N ASN A 160 22.06 15.09 18.73
CA ASN A 160 22.88 13.90 18.98
C ASN A 160 23.26 13.20 17.66
N ILE A 161 22.31 13.08 16.73
CA ILE A 161 22.56 12.49 15.40
C ILE A 161 23.49 13.40 14.60
N ARG A 162 23.28 14.72 14.67
CA ARG A 162 24.16 15.71 14.03
C ARG A 162 25.62 15.60 14.48
N GLN A 163 25.85 15.41 15.78
CA GLN A 163 27.21 15.19 16.31
C GLN A 163 27.82 13.87 15.83
N GLY A 164 27.01 12.81 15.74
CA GLY A 164 27.45 11.54 15.16
C GLY A 164 27.87 11.66 13.70
N TYR A 165 27.10 12.36 12.86
CA TYR A 165 27.46 12.62 11.46
C TYR A 165 28.76 13.43 11.33
N LYS A 166 28.94 14.44 12.20
CA LYS A 166 30.17 15.23 12.22
C LYS A 166 31.39 14.38 12.59
N HIS A 167 31.26 13.52 13.61
CA HIS A 167 32.35 12.61 14.01
C HIS A 167 32.74 11.65 12.87
N ILE A 168 31.77 11.07 12.17
CA ILE A 168 32.02 10.17 11.03
C ILE A 168 32.75 10.92 9.91
N TRP A 169 32.29 12.14 9.60
CA TRP A 169 32.90 13.00 8.58
C TRP A 169 34.35 13.37 8.91
N ASP A 170 34.60 13.80 10.14
CA ASP A 170 35.94 14.16 10.62
C ASP A 170 36.86 12.92 10.62
N SER A 171 36.33 11.74 10.99
CA SER A 171 37.08 10.47 10.95
C SER A 171 37.44 10.05 9.52
N MET A 172 36.55 10.26 8.54
CA MET A 172 36.85 9.97 7.14
C MET A 172 37.89 10.93 6.56
N LEU A 173 37.80 12.23 6.87
CA LEU A 173 38.77 13.22 6.42
C LEU A 173 40.18 12.93 6.96
N ASN A 174 40.29 12.51 8.22
CA ASN A 174 41.55 12.10 8.83
C ASN A 174 42.10 10.76 8.29
N TYR A 175 41.28 9.95 7.62
CA TYR A 175 41.75 8.72 6.97
C TYR A 175 42.27 8.98 5.54
N ILE A 176 41.76 10.03 4.89
CA ILE A 176 42.10 10.40 3.51
C ILE A 176 43.28 11.39 3.45
N THR A 177 43.52 12.14 4.53
CA THR A 177 44.64 13.10 4.69
C THR A 177 45.79 12.45 5.44
#